data_AF-A0AA43CFV8-F1
#
_entry.id   AF-A0AA43CFV8-F1
#
_cell.length_a   1.000
_cell.length_b   1.000
_cell.length_c   1.000
_cell.angle_alpha   90.00
_cell.angle_beta   90.00
_cell.angle_gamma   90.00
#
_symmetry.space_group_name_H-M   'P 1'
#
loop_
_entity.id
_entity.type
_entity.pdbx_description
1 polymer ?
#
loop_
_entity_poly.entity_id
_entity_poly.type
_entity_poly.pdbx_seq_one_letter_code
_entity_poly.pdbx_strand_id
1 'polypeptide(L)'
;MTNEDGSLTSHVVGSDNTPMEFADALDLLSIQLDRLLATLPDRSLEARRQITRELHYEPRPEELQTILRIAEDEATGGPRFTIPRDLLRTRLVVERELRRLLEMKPLEVTEIEGCARVLPPLLDEVVRLENRLRTLSYDDEELNRGDKDYLLQMGDVLCCSRSDLIACMVLAIRLAQLTRAEGRGELERETEMLSHEQQLCIRSVIDPDAEDCASRATVDALAIQSLVELYLQEWVQLGHPSDDNKPVRAQRDVLIERLTQSQVALEFVASRVQDQQDGALQAGLSGFAEELRSSGRGLFSLKLRLAPVLRDPYEDLGAEEAGKIATDIDSMRALLRESVAGDVALPDAPKKVSEEELYLGALKDMRTRGDTVTEYVVAKQRPNQLARQRRRMKILGSVAGVLFVTSIFINFFVLGAGRSDPEPPSILELSAACNVTRVETAGPMMFAHVDDWADLSEEERQSRITDLGKRTHKNGFQSVILFNEFGEPAAAWQRGRGPGAVVSE
;
A
#
# COMPACT_ATOMS: atom_id res chain seq x y z
N MET A 1 17.14 34.79 68.49
CA MET A 1 17.10 33.51 69.23
C MET A 1 16.05 32.66 68.52
N THR A 2 16.41 32.06 67.39
CA THR A 2 17.08 30.75 67.20
C THR A 2 16.11 29.57 67.24
N ASN A 3 15.98 28.94 66.06
CA ASN A 3 15.76 27.52 65.78
C ASN A 3 14.39 26.92 66.14
N GLU A 4 13.79 25.98 65.41
CA GLU A 4 14.35 24.96 64.51
C GLU A 4 13.24 24.36 63.60
N ASP A 5 13.64 24.08 62.36
CA ASP A 5 13.25 22.95 61.49
C ASP A 5 11.78 22.55 61.25
N GLY A 6 11.33 22.90 60.05
CA GLY A 6 10.18 22.32 59.36
C GLY A 6 10.34 22.42 57.85
N SER A 7 11.51 22.01 57.33
CA SER A 7 11.78 21.91 55.88
C SER A 7 10.94 20.77 55.29
N LEU A 8 9.75 21.11 54.79
CA LEU A 8 9.05 20.31 53.80
C LEU A 8 9.75 20.51 52.47
N THR A 9 10.77 19.69 52.22
CA THR A 9 11.22 19.40 50.85
C THR A 9 10.08 18.71 50.14
N SER A 10 9.21 19.49 49.50
CA SER A 10 8.38 18.99 48.41
C SER A 10 9.35 18.47 47.36
N HIS A 11 9.50 17.14 47.30
CA HIS A 11 9.95 16.49 46.08
C HIS A 11 8.88 16.78 45.03
N VAL A 12 9.02 17.93 44.38
CA VAL A 12 8.60 18.12 43.01
C VAL A 12 9.38 17.06 42.25
N VAL A 13 8.75 15.92 42.02
CA VAL A 13 9.12 15.02 40.94
C VAL A 13 8.87 15.86 39.69
N GLY A 14 9.90 16.61 39.30
CA GLY A 14 10.00 17.12 37.95
C GLY A 14 9.97 15.88 37.07
N SER A 15 8.88 15.70 36.34
CA SER A 15 8.88 14.88 35.15
C SER A 15 9.82 15.58 34.16
N ASP A 16 11.12 15.36 34.35
CA ASP A 16 12.12 15.56 33.30
C ASP A 16 11.77 14.54 32.22
N ASN A 17 10.79 14.88 31.39
CA ASN A 17 10.51 14.25 30.10
C ASN A 17 11.60 14.67 29.10
N THR A 18 12.87 14.53 29.49
CA THR A 18 13.92 14.43 28.50
C THR A 18 13.63 13.17 27.70
N PRO A 19 13.49 13.27 26.36
CA PRO A 19 13.30 12.08 25.55
C PRO A 19 14.49 11.16 25.82
N MET A 20 14.21 10.01 26.43
CA MET A 20 15.19 8.95 26.66
C MET A 20 15.91 8.72 25.33
N GLU A 21 17.24 8.84 25.33
CA GLU A 21 18.01 8.67 24.11
C GLU A 21 17.73 7.29 23.53
N PHE A 22 17.67 7.20 22.19
CA PHE A 22 17.32 5.98 21.47
C PHE A 22 18.12 4.75 21.94
N ALA A 23 19.40 4.95 22.28
CA ALA A 23 20.27 3.92 22.82
C ALA A 23 19.82 3.40 24.20
N ASP A 24 19.52 4.31 25.14
CA ASP A 24 19.03 3.96 26.48
C ASP A 24 17.69 3.20 26.41
N ALA A 25 16.83 3.59 25.47
CA ALA A 25 15.56 2.92 25.22
C ALA A 25 15.73 1.46 24.76
N LEU A 26 16.69 1.22 23.86
CA LEU A 26 17.01 -0.11 23.37
C LEU A 26 17.66 -0.97 24.47
N ASP A 27 18.53 -0.40 25.29
CA ASP A 27 19.23 -1.13 26.36
C ASP A 27 18.27 -1.54 27.47
N LEU A 28 17.39 -0.64 27.91
CA LEU A 28 16.37 -0.96 28.91
C LEU A 28 15.42 -2.05 28.40
N LEU A 29 14.97 -1.94 27.15
CA LEU A 29 14.10 -2.94 26.54
C LEU A 29 14.83 -4.28 26.36
N SER A 30 16.13 -4.26 26.06
CA SER A 30 16.95 -5.49 25.97
C SER A 30 16.93 -6.25 27.30
N ILE A 31 17.14 -5.55 28.42
CA ILE A 31 17.12 -6.15 29.76
C ILE A 31 15.75 -6.73 30.10
N GLN A 32 14.67 -6.00 29.77
CA GLN A 32 13.31 -6.48 30.01
C GLN A 32 12.99 -7.70 29.14
N LEU A 33 13.37 -7.67 27.87
CA LEU A 33 13.15 -8.76 26.93
C LEU A 33 13.89 -10.02 27.37
N ASP A 34 15.14 -9.92 27.82
CA ASP A 34 15.90 -11.08 28.31
C ASP A 34 15.24 -11.74 29.51
N ARG A 35 14.80 -10.92 30.48
CA ARG A 35 14.10 -11.43 31.67
C ARG A 35 12.79 -12.12 31.30
N LEU A 36 12.07 -11.54 30.34
CA LEU A 36 10.82 -12.12 29.85
C LEU A 36 11.11 -13.47 29.17
N LEU A 37 12.02 -13.50 28.19
CA LEU A 37 12.35 -14.72 27.45
C LEU A 37 12.77 -15.86 28.38
N ALA A 38 13.56 -15.57 29.41
CA ALA A 38 14.01 -16.55 30.40
C ALA A 38 12.90 -17.11 31.30
N THR A 39 11.75 -16.43 31.37
CA THR A 39 10.64 -16.80 32.28
C THR A 39 9.34 -17.12 31.54
N LEU A 40 9.36 -17.16 30.20
CA LEU A 40 8.16 -17.42 29.42
C LEU A 40 7.64 -18.85 29.65
N PRO A 41 6.35 -19.02 29.95
CA PRO A 41 5.75 -20.35 30.10
C PRO A 41 5.55 -21.01 28.73
N ASP A 42 5.71 -22.33 28.67
CA ASP A 42 5.52 -23.12 27.44
C ASP A 42 4.08 -23.05 26.87
N ARG A 43 3.12 -22.68 27.72
CA ARG A 43 1.70 -22.58 27.33
C ARG A 43 1.44 -21.25 26.63
N SER A 44 1.08 -21.32 25.34
CA SER A 44 0.84 -20.16 24.47
C SER A 44 -0.06 -19.06 25.06
N LEU A 45 -1.16 -19.43 25.73
CA LEU A 45 -2.09 -18.47 26.32
C LEU A 45 -1.51 -17.76 27.56
N GLU A 46 -0.74 -18.47 28.37
CA GLU A 46 -0.07 -17.90 29.55
C GLU A 46 1.09 -17.00 29.10
N ALA A 47 1.85 -17.43 28.08
CA ALA A 47 2.92 -16.65 27.47
C ALA A 47 2.41 -15.33 26.89
N ARG A 48 1.32 -15.38 26.09
CA ARG A 48 0.70 -14.17 25.54
C ARG A 48 0.31 -13.19 26.63
N ARG A 49 -0.33 -13.68 27.71
CA ARG A 49 -0.72 -12.81 28.85
C ARG A 49 0.48 -12.17 29.52
N GLN A 50 1.58 -12.90 29.68
CA GLN A 50 2.80 -12.36 30.28
C GLN A 50 3.47 -11.33 29.37
N ILE A 51 3.63 -11.62 28.07
CA ILE A 51 4.15 -10.68 27.06
C ILE A 51 3.34 -9.37 27.07
N THR A 52 2.01 -9.46 27.02
CA THR A 52 1.15 -8.28 27.04
C THR A 52 1.24 -7.50 28.34
N ARG A 53 1.45 -8.18 29.48
CA ARG A 53 1.59 -7.52 30.77
C ARG A 53 2.93 -6.80 30.93
N GLU A 54 4.03 -7.42 30.49
CA GLU A 54 5.38 -6.91 30.74
C GLU A 54 5.85 -5.95 29.64
N LEU A 55 5.44 -6.18 28.39
CA LEU A 55 5.87 -5.37 27.23
C LEU A 55 4.79 -4.47 26.66
N HIS A 56 3.57 -4.50 27.20
CA HIS A 56 2.40 -3.77 26.65
C HIS A 56 2.18 -4.02 25.14
N TYR A 57 2.54 -5.23 24.71
CA TYR A 57 2.49 -5.68 23.33
C TYR A 57 1.60 -6.92 23.20
N GLU A 58 0.72 -6.94 22.21
CA GLU A 58 -0.17 -8.06 21.97
C GLU A 58 0.27 -8.80 20.69
N PRO A 59 1.09 -9.87 20.83
CA PRO A 59 1.64 -10.55 19.67
C PRO A 59 0.55 -11.28 18.87
N ARG A 60 0.65 -11.21 17.55
CA ARG A 60 -0.10 -12.03 16.60
C ARG A 60 0.24 -13.51 16.82
N PRO A 61 -0.63 -14.44 16.36
CA PRO A 61 -0.36 -15.87 16.52
C PRO A 61 1.00 -16.32 15.97
N GLU A 62 1.43 -15.82 14.81
CA GLU A 62 2.75 -16.16 14.26
C GLU A 62 3.88 -15.57 15.11
N GLU A 63 3.74 -14.31 15.54
CA GLU A 63 4.72 -13.62 16.40
C GLU A 63 4.88 -14.31 17.75
N LEU A 64 3.78 -14.73 18.37
CA LEU A 64 3.81 -15.47 19.63
C LEU A 64 4.56 -16.80 19.48
N GLN A 65 4.32 -17.54 18.41
CA GLN A 65 5.05 -18.78 18.14
C GLN A 65 6.54 -18.51 17.93
N THR A 66 6.88 -17.45 17.21
CA THR A 66 8.26 -17.01 17.03
C THR A 66 8.92 -16.64 18.35
N ILE A 67 8.26 -15.83 19.20
CA ILE A 67 8.79 -15.43 20.51
C ILE A 67 9.07 -16.66 21.40
N LEU A 68 8.15 -17.63 21.42
CA LEU A 68 8.35 -18.89 22.16
C LEU A 68 9.56 -19.68 21.65
N ARG A 69 9.75 -19.77 20.32
CA ARG A 69 10.94 -20.43 19.73
C ARG A 69 12.24 -19.71 20.09
N ILE A 70 12.22 -18.38 20.16
CA ILE A 70 13.39 -17.59 20.58
C ILE A 70 13.75 -17.90 22.03
N ALA A 71 12.74 -18.00 22.91
CA ALA A 71 12.95 -18.36 24.30
C ALA A 71 13.53 -19.79 24.45
N GLU A 72 13.06 -20.75 23.65
CA GLU A 72 13.62 -22.11 23.61
C GLU A 72 15.11 -22.12 23.23
N ASP A 73 15.51 -21.26 22.28
CA ASP A 73 16.87 -21.17 21.78
C ASP A 73 17.80 -20.31 22.69
N GLU A 74 17.30 -19.66 23.75
CA GLU A 74 18.08 -18.79 24.67
C GLU A 74 19.31 -19.50 25.23
N ALA A 75 19.17 -20.76 25.64
CA ALA A 75 20.25 -21.56 26.21
C ALA A 75 21.43 -21.79 25.24
N THR A 76 21.22 -21.58 23.93
CA THR A 76 22.24 -21.82 22.91
C THR A 76 23.13 -20.60 22.64
N GLY A 77 22.71 -19.38 22.99
CA GLY A 77 23.51 -18.14 22.95
C GLY A 77 24.10 -17.72 21.58
N GLY A 78 23.78 -18.43 20.49
CA GLY A 78 24.37 -18.24 19.16
C GLY A 78 23.58 -17.29 18.24
N PRO A 79 23.90 -17.27 16.92
CA PRO A 79 23.18 -16.47 15.92
C PRO A 79 21.67 -16.74 15.90
N ARG A 80 21.26 -17.99 16.17
CA ARG A 80 19.86 -18.41 16.26
C ARG A 80 19.06 -17.74 17.38
N PHE A 81 19.74 -17.31 18.44
CA PHE A 81 19.10 -16.56 19.53
C PHE A 81 19.28 -15.06 19.34
N THR A 82 20.52 -14.62 19.12
CA THR A 82 20.88 -13.20 19.11
C THR A 82 20.19 -12.40 18.00
N ILE A 83 20.08 -12.93 16.78
CA ILE A 83 19.50 -12.20 15.65
C ILE A 83 17.97 -12.07 15.80
N PRO A 84 17.20 -13.15 16.06
CA PRO A 84 15.77 -13.01 16.29
C PRO A 84 15.43 -12.17 17.52
N ARG A 85 16.25 -12.24 18.58
CA ARG A 85 16.14 -11.36 19.75
C ARG A 85 16.31 -9.89 19.36
N ASP A 86 17.35 -9.56 18.58
CA ASP A 86 17.58 -8.19 18.11
C ASP A 86 16.40 -7.69 17.24
N LEU A 87 15.88 -8.54 16.35
CA LEU A 87 14.70 -8.24 15.52
C LEU A 87 13.46 -7.98 16.38
N LEU A 88 13.19 -8.85 17.36
CA LEU A 88 12.06 -8.72 18.27
C LEU A 88 12.17 -7.44 19.10
N ARG A 89 13.36 -7.14 19.64
CA ARG A 89 13.63 -5.90 20.36
C ARG A 89 13.33 -4.68 19.50
N THR A 90 13.90 -4.62 18.29
CA THR A 90 13.69 -3.49 17.39
C THR A 90 12.21 -3.35 17.04
N ARG A 91 11.50 -4.46 16.79
CA ARG A 91 10.06 -4.48 16.54
C ARG A 91 9.25 -3.87 17.66
N LEU A 92 9.54 -4.25 18.91
CA LEU A 92 8.84 -3.72 20.08
C LEU A 92 9.04 -2.20 20.22
N VAL A 93 10.25 -1.68 19.96
CA VAL A 93 10.49 -0.24 19.97
C VAL A 93 9.76 0.46 18.83
N VAL A 94 9.84 -0.08 17.60
CA VAL A 94 9.11 0.46 16.45
C VAL A 94 7.62 0.54 16.77
N GLU A 95 7.00 -0.55 17.21
CA GLU A 95 5.58 -0.56 17.51
C GLU A 95 5.19 0.42 18.63
N ARG A 96 6.02 0.54 19.67
CA ARG A 96 5.82 1.52 20.74
C ARG A 96 5.80 2.94 20.19
N GLU A 97 6.80 3.32 19.39
CA GLU A 97 6.91 4.68 18.84
C GLU A 97 5.83 4.98 17.80
N LEU A 98 5.51 4.01 16.93
CA LEU A 98 4.40 4.14 15.98
C LEU A 98 3.08 4.32 16.70
N ARG A 99 2.79 3.47 17.71
CA ARG A 99 1.56 3.59 18.50
C ARG A 99 1.49 4.93 19.21
N ARG A 100 2.59 5.35 19.85
CA ARG A 100 2.69 6.66 20.52
C ARG A 100 2.31 7.80 19.57
N LEU A 101 2.86 7.84 18.35
CA LEU A 101 2.56 8.89 17.37
C LEU A 101 1.10 8.83 16.87
N LEU A 102 0.60 7.63 16.59
CA LEU A 102 -0.70 7.43 15.93
C LEU A 102 -1.89 7.56 16.88
N GLU A 103 -1.70 7.29 18.17
CA GLU A 103 -2.74 7.34 19.20
C GLU A 103 -2.69 8.63 20.05
N MET A 104 -1.68 9.47 19.85
CA MET A 104 -1.50 10.75 20.56
C MET A 104 -2.71 11.67 20.40
N LYS A 105 -3.28 12.08 21.54
CA LYS A 105 -4.32 13.13 21.67
C LYS A 105 -4.21 13.78 23.06
N PRO A 106 -4.12 15.13 23.17
CA PRO A 106 -3.99 16.11 22.08
C PRO A 106 -2.63 16.01 21.37
N LEU A 107 -2.48 16.71 20.24
CA LEU A 107 -1.20 16.76 19.53
C LEU A 107 -0.24 17.78 20.14
N GLU A 108 0.75 17.29 20.89
CA GLU A 108 1.78 18.11 21.50
C GLU A 108 3.05 18.18 20.63
N VAL A 109 3.51 19.40 20.31
CA VAL A 109 4.70 19.62 19.46
C VAL A 109 5.92 18.86 19.98
N THR A 110 6.19 18.97 21.28
CA THR A 110 7.37 18.38 21.93
C THR A 110 7.39 16.86 21.84
N GLU A 111 6.24 16.21 21.97
CA GLU A 111 6.12 14.77 21.84
C GLU A 111 6.26 14.31 20.39
N ILE A 112 5.62 15.01 19.45
CA ILE A 112 5.74 14.71 18.01
C ILE A 112 7.20 14.87 17.55
N GLU A 113 7.87 15.94 17.97
CA GLU A 113 9.31 16.16 17.70
C GLU A 113 10.18 15.09 18.38
N GLY A 114 9.77 14.59 19.55
CA GLY A 114 10.38 13.43 20.20
C GLY A 114 10.32 12.21 19.28
N CYS A 115 9.13 11.83 18.82
CA CYS A 115 8.95 10.72 17.89
C CYS A 115 9.73 10.93 16.59
N ALA A 116 9.65 12.12 15.98
CA ALA A 116 10.34 12.44 14.73
C ALA A 116 11.87 12.30 14.82
N ARG A 117 12.46 12.50 16.00
CA ARG A 117 13.90 12.30 16.25
C ARG A 117 14.29 10.83 16.42
N VAL A 118 13.38 9.99 16.93
CA VAL A 118 13.64 8.57 17.22
C VAL A 118 13.40 7.69 15.99
N LEU A 119 12.49 8.07 15.09
CA LEU A 119 12.16 7.26 13.92
C LEU A 119 13.31 7.08 12.89
N PRO A 120 14.15 8.08 12.55
CA PRO A 120 15.29 7.87 11.65
C PRO A 120 16.30 6.82 12.14
N PRO A 121 16.84 6.89 13.38
CA PRO A 121 17.77 5.86 13.85
C PRO A 121 17.11 4.48 14.00
N LEU A 122 15.80 4.42 14.26
CA LEU A 122 15.03 3.16 14.19
C LEU A 122 15.00 2.57 12.78
N LEU A 123 14.78 3.40 11.76
CA LEU A 123 14.79 2.96 10.36
C LEU A 123 16.18 2.43 9.98
N ASP A 124 17.25 3.12 10.36
CA ASP A 124 18.63 2.67 10.13
C ASP A 124 18.89 1.32 10.80
N GLU A 125 18.42 1.12 12.02
CA GLU A 125 18.56 -0.15 12.75
C GLU A 125 17.77 -1.29 12.08
N VAL A 126 16.54 -1.02 11.60
CA VAL A 126 15.75 -2.00 10.84
C VAL A 126 16.48 -2.38 9.55
N VAL A 127 16.97 -1.41 8.79
CA VAL A 127 17.72 -1.66 7.54
C VAL A 127 19.00 -2.44 7.83
N ARG A 128 19.72 -2.12 8.90
CA ARG A 128 20.92 -2.84 9.33
C ARG A 128 20.61 -4.31 9.64
N LEU A 129 19.54 -4.58 10.38
CA LEU A 129 19.13 -5.94 10.75
C LEU A 129 18.62 -6.75 9.54
N GLU A 130 17.85 -6.15 8.65
CA GLU A 130 17.43 -6.79 7.39
C GLU A 130 18.63 -7.13 6.51
N ASN A 131 19.59 -6.22 6.38
CA ASN A 131 20.82 -6.47 5.61
C ASN A 131 21.64 -7.58 6.24
N ARG A 132 21.78 -7.59 7.57
CA ARG A 132 22.45 -8.67 8.31
C ARG A 132 21.76 -10.02 8.07
N LEU A 133 20.43 -10.06 8.10
CA LEU A 133 19.65 -11.27 7.85
C LEU A 133 19.85 -11.79 6.41
N ARG A 134 19.84 -10.88 5.43
CA ARG A 134 20.15 -11.21 4.03
C ARG A 134 21.56 -11.76 3.88
N THR A 135 22.58 -11.06 4.39
CA THR A 135 23.98 -11.52 4.25
C THR A 135 24.22 -12.88 4.90
N LEU A 136 23.68 -13.12 6.09
CA LEU A 136 23.83 -14.39 6.80
C LEU A 136 23.09 -15.54 6.10
N SER A 137 21.95 -15.22 5.46
CA SER A 137 21.18 -16.23 4.71
C SER A 137 21.90 -16.72 3.44
N TYR A 138 22.75 -15.90 2.82
CA TYR A 138 23.41 -16.25 1.56
C TYR A 138 24.88 -16.65 1.74
N ASP A 139 25.67 -15.88 2.48
CA ASP A 139 27.12 -15.91 2.36
C ASP A 139 27.84 -16.52 3.57
N ASP A 140 27.14 -16.79 4.67
CA ASP A 140 27.78 -17.32 5.87
C ASP A 140 27.98 -18.84 5.77
N GLU A 141 29.22 -19.28 5.60
CA GLU A 141 29.60 -20.70 5.56
C GLU A 141 29.49 -21.38 6.95
N GLU A 142 29.43 -20.60 8.04
CA GLU A 142 29.36 -21.11 9.41
C GLU A 142 27.94 -21.56 9.81
N LEU A 143 26.91 -21.06 9.11
CA LEU A 143 25.52 -21.42 9.35
C LEU A 143 25.08 -22.59 8.46
N ASN A 144 24.56 -23.65 9.09
CA ASN A 144 23.95 -24.74 8.35
C ASN A 144 22.63 -24.27 7.67
N ARG A 145 22.16 -25.04 6.69
CA ARG A 145 20.93 -24.71 5.93
C ARG A 145 19.69 -24.56 6.82
N GLY A 146 19.56 -25.39 7.87
CA GLY A 146 18.43 -25.34 8.79
C GLY A 146 18.39 -24.04 9.59
N ASP A 147 19.54 -23.54 10.00
CA ASP A 147 19.65 -22.28 10.74
C ASP A 147 19.38 -21.08 9.83
N LYS A 148 19.81 -21.13 8.57
CA LYS A 148 19.48 -20.11 7.55
C LYS A 148 17.97 -20.07 7.28
N ASP A 149 17.34 -21.22 7.06
CA ASP A 149 15.88 -21.31 6.85
C ASP A 149 15.11 -20.84 8.08
N TYR A 150 15.59 -21.16 9.29
CA TYR A 150 15.03 -20.67 10.56
C TYR A 150 15.10 -19.14 10.64
N LEU A 151 16.28 -18.54 10.42
CA LEU A 151 16.46 -17.09 10.50
C LEU A 151 15.59 -16.35 9.47
N LEU A 152 15.48 -16.86 8.25
CA LEU A 152 14.60 -16.29 7.22
C LEU A 152 13.13 -16.29 7.67
N GLN A 153 12.64 -17.41 8.23
CA GLN A 153 11.28 -17.48 8.77
C GLN A 153 11.06 -16.49 9.93
N MET A 154 12.06 -16.30 10.80
CA MET A 154 11.98 -15.31 11.87
C MET A 154 11.97 -13.89 11.32
N GLY A 155 12.77 -13.61 10.29
CA GLY A 155 12.77 -12.34 9.57
C GLY A 155 11.40 -12.01 8.98
N ASP A 156 10.75 -12.96 8.31
CA ASP A 156 9.42 -12.76 7.71
C ASP A 156 8.35 -12.37 8.73
N VAL A 157 8.48 -12.83 9.98
CA VAL A 157 7.51 -12.55 11.05
C VAL A 157 7.89 -11.29 11.84
N LEU A 158 9.17 -11.07 12.12
CA LEU A 158 9.62 -10.04 13.06
C LEU A 158 10.08 -8.74 12.39
N CYS A 159 10.49 -8.76 11.12
CA CYS A 159 10.91 -7.55 10.43
C CYS A 159 9.79 -6.50 10.43
N CYS A 160 10.18 -5.26 10.68
CA CYS A 160 9.27 -4.12 10.70
C CYS A 160 9.00 -3.62 9.28
N SER A 161 7.82 -3.06 9.06
CA SER A 161 7.52 -2.37 7.80
C SER A 161 8.33 -1.08 7.71
N ARG A 162 9.33 -1.06 6.82
CA ARG A 162 10.07 0.16 6.47
C ARG A 162 9.14 1.26 5.96
N SER A 163 8.12 0.87 5.19
CA SER A 163 7.12 1.79 4.67
C SER A 163 6.37 2.49 5.79
N ASP A 164 5.99 1.78 6.86
CA ASP A 164 5.25 2.36 7.98
C ASP A 164 6.12 3.36 8.76
N LEU A 165 7.40 3.04 8.94
CA LEU A 165 8.39 3.95 9.56
C LEU A 165 8.57 5.22 8.72
N ILE A 166 8.79 5.09 7.41
CA ILE A 166 8.92 6.22 6.49
C ILE A 166 7.64 7.07 6.51
N ALA A 167 6.47 6.43 6.43
CA ALA A 167 5.18 7.10 6.49
C ALA A 167 5.03 7.93 7.78
N CYS A 168 5.37 7.34 8.93
CA CYS A 168 5.28 8.00 10.22
C CYS A 168 6.33 9.09 10.41
N MET A 169 7.52 8.97 9.81
CA MET A 169 8.51 10.06 9.78
C MET A 169 7.97 11.28 9.04
N VAL A 170 7.46 11.09 7.82
CA VAL A 170 6.86 12.15 7.01
C VAL A 170 5.70 12.80 7.76
N LEU A 171 4.82 11.97 8.32
CA LEU A 171 3.65 12.43 9.07
C LEU A 171 4.05 13.22 10.32
N ALA A 172 4.99 12.72 11.13
CA ALA A 172 5.44 13.41 12.35
C ALA A 172 6.04 14.78 12.05
N ILE A 173 6.86 14.90 11.00
CA ILE A 173 7.43 16.19 10.57
C ILE A 173 6.31 17.16 10.22
N ARG A 174 5.34 16.73 9.40
CA ARG A 174 4.25 17.60 8.96
C ARG A 174 3.34 17.99 10.12
N LEU A 175 2.98 17.07 11.00
CA LEU A 175 2.16 17.37 12.16
C LEU A 175 2.85 18.37 13.09
N ALA A 176 4.16 18.21 13.36
CA ALA A 176 4.91 19.18 14.15
C ALA A 176 4.92 20.57 13.51
N GLN A 177 4.98 20.67 12.17
CA GLN A 177 4.86 21.95 11.47
C GLN A 177 3.47 22.57 11.69
N LEU A 178 2.40 21.80 11.50
CA LEU A 178 1.02 22.27 11.67
C LEU A 178 0.73 22.70 13.11
N THR A 179 1.13 21.90 14.10
CA THR A 179 0.95 22.23 15.52
C THR A 179 1.73 23.50 15.91
N ARG A 180 2.96 23.69 15.40
CA ARG A 180 3.71 24.94 15.62
C ARG A 180 3.04 26.14 14.93
N ALA A 181 2.48 25.94 13.75
CA ALA A 181 1.80 27.00 13.00
C ALA A 181 0.53 27.44 13.70
N GLU A 182 -0.27 26.50 14.23
CA GLU A 182 -1.45 26.80 15.03
C GLU A 182 -1.08 27.57 16.30
N GLY A 183 -0.03 27.15 17.02
CA GLY A 183 0.47 27.87 18.18
C GLY A 183 0.95 29.30 17.89
N ARG A 184 1.25 29.64 16.63
CA ARG A 184 1.58 31.00 16.17
C ARG A 184 0.41 31.74 15.50
N GLY A 185 -0.76 31.11 15.34
CA GLY A 185 -1.88 31.65 14.58
C GLY A 185 -1.63 31.71 13.07
N GLU A 186 -0.73 30.89 12.55
CA GLU A 186 -0.29 30.87 11.14
C GLU A 186 -0.78 29.62 10.38
N LEU A 187 -1.67 28.81 10.98
CA LEU A 187 -2.13 27.56 10.37
C LEU A 187 -2.70 27.78 8.96
N GLU A 188 -3.49 28.83 8.77
CA GLU A 188 -4.07 29.20 7.47
C GLU A 188 -3.02 29.36 6.37
N ARG A 189 -1.84 29.88 6.71
CA ARG A 189 -0.72 30.03 5.77
C ARG A 189 -0.06 28.70 5.44
N GLU A 190 0.12 27.84 6.44
CA GLU A 190 0.71 26.51 6.26
C GLU A 190 -0.22 25.54 5.52
N THR A 191 -1.53 25.79 5.56
CA THR A 191 -2.57 24.97 4.94
C THR A 191 -3.40 25.78 3.94
N GLU A 192 -2.77 26.68 3.19
CA GLU A 192 -3.46 27.55 2.23
C GLU A 192 -4.27 26.78 1.17
N MET A 193 -3.92 25.51 0.94
CA MET A 193 -4.60 24.61 0.02
C MET A 193 -5.84 23.92 0.60
N LEU A 194 -6.01 23.95 1.92
CA LEU A 194 -7.15 23.36 2.60
C LEU A 194 -8.27 24.39 2.78
N SER A 195 -9.52 23.91 2.75
CA SER A 195 -10.70 24.72 3.08
C SER A 195 -10.70 25.11 4.57
N HIS A 196 -11.44 26.19 4.89
CA HIS A 196 -11.61 26.64 6.26
C HIS A 196 -12.13 25.54 7.20
N GLU A 197 -13.09 24.72 6.74
CA GLU A 197 -13.64 23.60 7.51
C GLU A 197 -12.58 22.54 7.83
N GLN A 198 -11.70 22.22 6.87
CA GLN A 198 -10.59 21.30 7.08
C GLN A 198 -9.56 21.86 8.07
N GLN A 199 -9.32 23.17 8.04
CA GLN A 199 -8.45 23.84 9.02
C GLN A 199 -9.04 23.76 10.42
N LEU A 200 -10.35 23.96 10.58
CA LEU A 200 -11.05 23.78 11.86
C LEU A 200 -10.92 22.34 12.38
N CYS A 201 -11.00 21.33 11.51
CA CYS A 201 -10.75 19.93 11.90
C CYS A 201 -9.33 19.69 12.42
N ILE A 202 -8.33 20.34 11.81
CA ILE A 202 -6.95 20.25 12.30
C ILE A 202 -6.83 20.91 13.68
N ARG A 203 -7.41 22.11 13.85
CA ARG A 203 -7.42 22.83 15.12
C ARG A 203 -8.04 22.01 16.24
N SER A 204 -9.17 21.34 16.00
CA SER A 204 -9.90 20.60 17.04
C SER A 204 -9.18 19.37 17.59
N VAL A 205 -8.12 18.90 16.92
CA VAL A 205 -7.27 17.79 17.42
C VAL A 205 -5.96 18.30 18.05
N ILE A 206 -5.54 19.52 17.68
CA ILE A 206 -4.40 20.21 18.29
C ILE A 206 -4.81 20.82 19.64
N ASP A 207 -6.02 21.37 19.72
CA ASP A 207 -6.54 22.03 20.92
C ASP A 207 -7.22 21.02 21.87
N PRO A 208 -6.73 20.82 23.10
CA PRO A 208 -7.35 19.92 24.08
C PRO A 208 -8.73 20.37 24.58
N ASP A 209 -9.12 21.63 24.37
CA ASP A 209 -10.37 22.19 24.90
C ASP A 209 -11.57 22.10 23.91
N ALA A 210 -11.39 21.48 22.73
CA ALA A 210 -12.43 21.38 21.72
C ALA A 210 -13.50 20.30 22.06
N GLU A 211 -14.79 20.69 22.10
CA GLU A 211 -15.91 19.77 22.41
C GLU A 211 -16.23 18.79 21.25
N ASP A 212 -15.81 19.09 20.02
CA ASP A 212 -15.98 18.26 18.81
C ASP A 212 -14.62 17.96 18.14
N CYS A 213 -13.93 16.92 18.59
CA CYS A 213 -12.65 16.52 17.98
C CYS A 213 -12.87 15.73 16.70
N ALA A 214 -12.28 16.21 15.59
CA ALA A 214 -12.17 15.41 14.38
C ALA A 214 -11.39 14.11 14.66
N SER A 215 -11.58 13.12 13.81
CA SER A 215 -10.83 11.88 13.97
C SER A 215 -9.34 12.09 13.72
N ARG A 216 -8.50 11.29 14.41
CA ARG A 216 -7.05 11.37 14.22
C ARG A 216 -6.65 11.04 12.78
N ALA A 217 -7.30 10.04 12.19
CA ALA A 217 -7.06 9.64 10.81
C ALA A 217 -7.49 10.72 9.81
N THR A 218 -8.56 11.47 10.10
CA THR A 218 -8.95 12.65 9.32
C THR A 218 -7.84 13.70 9.33
N VAL A 219 -7.29 14.03 10.51
CA VAL A 219 -6.19 15.00 10.61
C VAL A 219 -4.92 14.51 9.94
N ASP A 220 -4.59 13.23 10.05
CA ASP A 220 -3.46 12.64 9.33
C ASP A 220 -3.64 12.73 7.81
N ALA A 221 -4.88 12.50 7.32
CA ALA A 221 -5.22 12.63 5.92
C ALA A 221 -5.06 14.08 5.42
N LEU A 222 -5.56 15.06 6.18
CA LEU A 222 -5.42 16.48 5.86
C LEU A 222 -3.96 16.95 5.92
N ALA A 223 -3.19 16.44 6.89
CA ALA A 223 -1.77 16.74 7.01
C ALA A 223 -0.99 16.28 5.76
N ILE A 224 -1.17 15.02 5.36
CA ILE A 224 -0.54 14.50 4.13
C ILE A 224 -1.07 15.20 2.89
N GLN A 225 -2.37 15.51 2.84
CA GLN A 225 -2.96 16.24 1.72
C GLN A 225 -2.25 17.57 1.51
N SER A 226 -2.15 18.39 2.56
CA SER A 226 -1.49 19.70 2.49
C SER A 226 -0.02 19.60 2.10
N LEU A 227 0.69 18.57 2.57
CA LEU A 227 2.11 18.37 2.28
C LEU A 227 2.35 18.00 0.81
N VAL A 228 1.61 17.02 0.29
CA VAL A 228 1.76 16.58 -1.11
C VAL A 228 1.33 17.69 -2.05
N GLU A 229 0.28 18.45 -1.74
CA GLU A 229 -0.12 19.59 -2.56
C GLU A 229 0.95 20.68 -2.61
N LEU A 230 1.61 20.96 -1.48
CA LEU A 230 2.74 21.89 -1.43
C LEU A 230 3.91 21.42 -2.31
N TYR A 231 4.27 20.13 -2.23
CA TYR A 231 5.33 19.59 -3.10
C TYR A 231 4.92 19.56 -4.57
N LEU A 232 3.67 19.26 -4.91
CA LEU A 232 3.19 19.32 -6.29
C LEU A 232 3.18 20.75 -6.84
N GLN A 233 2.93 21.77 -6.01
CA GLN A 233 3.06 23.17 -6.42
C GLN A 233 4.51 23.57 -6.64
N GLU A 234 5.41 23.18 -5.74
CA GLU A 234 6.86 23.40 -5.90
C GLU A 234 7.36 22.76 -7.21
N TRP A 235 6.87 21.56 -7.53
CA TRP A 235 7.16 20.87 -8.79
C TRP A 235 6.78 21.69 -10.02
N VAL A 236 5.54 22.21 -10.03
CA VAL A 236 5.02 23.03 -11.13
C VAL A 236 5.81 24.33 -11.26
N GLN A 237 6.20 24.95 -10.14
CA GLN A 237 6.97 26.21 -10.14
C GLN A 237 8.39 26.03 -10.66
N LEU A 238 9.02 24.88 -10.43
CA LEU A 238 10.38 24.60 -10.93
C LEU A 238 10.44 24.52 -12.46
N GLY A 239 9.33 24.15 -13.13
CA GLY A 239 9.25 24.05 -14.59
C GLY A 239 10.20 23.00 -15.18
N HIS A 240 10.18 22.82 -16.50
CA HIS A 240 10.98 21.78 -17.16
C HIS A 240 12.49 22.03 -17.08
N PRO A 241 13.28 21.04 -16.62
CA PRO A 241 14.73 21.15 -16.67
C PRO A 241 15.17 21.09 -18.13
N SER A 242 15.73 22.17 -18.65
CA SER A 242 16.54 22.08 -19.86
C SER A 242 17.85 21.34 -19.54
N ASP A 243 18.44 20.67 -20.53
CA ASP A 243 19.67 19.87 -20.35
C ASP A 243 20.84 20.65 -19.72
N ASP A 244 20.85 21.98 -19.85
CA ASP A 244 21.87 22.85 -19.29
C ASP A 244 21.59 23.31 -17.84
N ASN A 245 20.38 23.10 -17.31
CA ASN A 245 19.96 23.65 -16.02
C ASN A 245 20.14 22.65 -14.86
N LYS A 246 21.41 22.29 -14.60
CA LYS A 246 21.83 21.42 -13.49
C LYS A 246 21.22 21.75 -12.12
N PRO A 247 21.08 23.03 -11.68
CA PRO A 247 20.48 23.31 -10.37
C PRO A 247 18.98 22.98 -10.30
N VAL A 248 18.23 23.21 -11.37
CA VAL A 248 16.79 22.84 -11.43
C VAL A 248 16.63 21.33 -11.42
N ARG A 249 17.50 20.60 -12.11
CA ARG A 249 17.49 19.13 -12.08
C ARG A 249 17.73 18.61 -10.66
N ALA A 250 18.76 19.12 -9.97
CA ALA A 250 19.04 18.73 -8.59
C ALA A 250 17.87 19.02 -7.62
N GLN A 251 17.18 20.15 -7.81
CA GLN A 251 15.98 20.48 -7.03
C GLN A 251 14.81 19.52 -7.31
N ARG A 252 14.59 19.16 -8.59
CA ARG A 252 13.59 18.15 -8.97
C ARG A 252 13.91 16.78 -8.39
N ASP A 253 15.18 16.37 -8.37
CA ASP A 253 15.61 15.09 -7.78
C ASP A 253 15.26 15.02 -6.28
N VAL A 254 15.53 16.09 -5.52
CA VAL A 254 15.14 16.20 -4.10
C VAL A 254 13.62 16.15 -3.95
N LEU A 255 12.88 16.79 -4.85
CA LEU A 255 11.43 16.81 -4.78
C LEU A 255 10.81 15.45 -5.12
N ILE A 256 11.37 14.72 -6.07
CA ILE A 256 10.95 13.34 -6.41
C ILE A 256 11.14 12.43 -5.19
N GLU A 257 12.26 12.54 -4.48
CA GLU A 257 12.49 11.78 -3.26
C GLU A 257 11.42 12.09 -2.20
N ARG A 258 11.14 13.39 -1.96
CA ARG A 258 10.09 13.82 -1.03
C ARG A 258 8.70 13.35 -1.43
N LEU A 259 8.36 13.43 -2.71
CA LEU A 259 7.08 12.99 -3.27
C LEU A 259 6.93 11.46 -3.18
N THR A 260 8.02 10.71 -3.38
CA THR A 260 8.06 9.25 -3.21
C THR A 260 7.82 8.85 -1.76
N GLN A 261 8.53 9.48 -0.81
CA GLN A 261 8.29 9.26 0.62
C GLN A 261 6.86 9.66 1.02
N SER A 262 6.34 10.73 0.45
CA SER A 262 4.96 11.19 0.70
C SER A 262 3.91 10.26 0.07
N GLN A 263 4.22 9.57 -1.05
CA GLN A 263 3.35 8.52 -1.59
C GLN A 263 3.22 7.36 -0.59
N VAL A 264 4.33 6.93 0.00
CA VAL A 264 4.33 5.88 1.04
C VAL A 264 3.47 6.31 2.23
N ALA A 265 3.60 7.56 2.67
CA ALA A 265 2.77 8.12 3.74
C ALA A 265 1.28 8.19 3.35
N LEU A 266 0.98 8.59 2.11
CA LEU A 266 -0.39 8.65 1.58
C LEU A 266 -1.04 7.27 1.59
N GLU A 267 -0.34 6.23 1.13
CA GLU A 267 -0.87 4.86 1.10
C GLU A 267 -1.09 4.30 2.51
N PHE A 268 -0.16 4.58 3.42
CA PHE A 268 -0.30 4.22 4.83
C PHE A 268 -1.52 4.88 5.48
N VAL A 269 -1.69 6.19 5.33
CA VAL A 269 -2.84 6.92 5.88
C VAL A 269 -4.15 6.49 5.21
N ALA A 270 -4.16 6.25 3.90
CA ALA A 270 -5.34 5.77 3.18
C ALA A 270 -5.80 4.39 3.69
N SER A 271 -4.87 3.46 3.93
CA SER A 271 -5.20 2.16 4.54
C SER A 271 -5.83 2.34 5.92
N ARG A 272 -5.27 3.22 6.75
CA ARG A 272 -5.78 3.47 8.10
C ARG A 272 -7.16 4.13 8.09
N VAL A 273 -7.40 5.08 7.18
CA VAL A 273 -8.73 5.69 7.00
C VAL A 273 -9.76 4.63 6.61
N GLN A 274 -9.40 3.73 5.69
CA GLN A 274 -10.27 2.63 5.26
C GLN A 274 -10.57 1.67 6.43
N ASP A 275 -9.55 1.25 7.19
CA ASP A 275 -9.74 0.35 8.33
C ASP A 275 -10.65 0.96 9.41
N GLN A 276 -10.49 2.25 9.68
CA GLN A 276 -11.36 2.96 10.63
C GLN A 276 -12.78 3.16 10.09
N GLN A 277 -12.93 3.39 8.78
CA GLN A 277 -14.24 3.53 8.14
C GLN A 277 -15.01 2.20 8.23
N ASP A 278 -14.34 1.08 7.92
CA ASP A 278 -14.93 -0.25 8.00
C ASP A 278 -15.30 -0.60 9.45
N GLY A 279 -14.45 -0.25 10.42
CA GLY A 279 -14.75 -0.38 11.85
C GLY A 279 -15.96 0.45 12.27
N ALA A 280 -16.05 1.70 11.81
CA ALA A 280 -17.17 2.59 12.10
C ALA A 280 -18.50 2.06 11.51
N LEU A 281 -18.48 1.56 10.28
CA LEU A 281 -19.64 0.95 9.62
C LEU A 281 -20.11 -0.31 10.36
N GLN A 282 -19.18 -1.17 10.79
CA GLN A 282 -19.50 -2.36 11.59
C GLN A 282 -20.10 -2.00 12.96
N ALA A 283 -19.66 -0.89 13.55
CA ALA A 283 -20.18 -0.37 14.80
C ALA A 283 -21.50 0.44 14.65
N GLY A 284 -21.97 0.68 13.42
CA GLY A 284 -23.16 1.48 13.15
C GLY A 284 -22.97 3.00 13.32
N LEU A 285 -21.73 3.48 13.32
CA LEU A 285 -21.36 4.89 13.46
C LEU A 285 -21.34 5.59 12.10
N SER A 286 -22.51 5.80 11.51
CA SER A 286 -22.64 6.30 10.12
C SER A 286 -22.04 7.70 9.92
N GLY A 287 -22.21 8.62 10.87
CA GLY A 287 -21.64 9.96 10.79
C GLY A 287 -20.11 9.95 10.76
N PHE A 288 -19.50 9.13 11.61
CA PHE A 288 -18.05 8.96 11.65
C PHE A 288 -17.50 8.28 10.39
N ALA A 289 -18.22 7.28 9.86
CA ALA A 289 -17.87 6.65 8.59
C ALA A 289 -17.93 7.63 7.40
N GLU A 290 -18.86 8.59 7.41
CA GLU A 290 -18.96 9.61 6.35
C GLU A 290 -17.80 10.61 6.41
N GLU A 291 -17.40 11.04 7.62
CA GLU A 291 -16.22 11.89 7.83
C GLU A 291 -14.95 11.23 7.26
N LEU A 292 -14.73 9.95 7.60
CA LEU A 292 -13.59 9.17 7.10
C LEU A 292 -13.66 8.97 5.59
N ARG A 293 -14.85 8.71 5.03
CA ARG A 293 -15.04 8.56 3.59
C ARG A 293 -14.68 9.84 2.83
N SER A 294 -15.10 11.00 3.35
CA SER A 294 -14.74 12.31 2.78
C SER A 294 -13.21 12.49 2.72
N SER A 295 -12.52 12.14 3.81
CA SER A 295 -11.05 12.15 3.89
C SER A 295 -10.41 11.17 2.89
N GLY A 296 -10.95 9.95 2.78
CA GLY A 296 -10.48 8.94 1.83
C GLY A 296 -10.57 9.39 0.37
N ARG A 297 -11.64 10.11 -0.01
CA ARG A 297 -11.78 10.71 -1.35
C ARG A 297 -10.73 11.77 -1.63
N GLY A 298 -10.40 12.60 -0.63
CA GLY A 298 -9.31 13.58 -0.73
C GLY A 298 -7.97 12.92 -1.03
N LEU A 299 -7.62 11.88 -0.27
CA LEU A 299 -6.39 11.11 -0.48
C LEU A 299 -6.34 10.42 -1.85
N PHE A 300 -7.46 9.85 -2.30
CA PHE A 300 -7.52 9.23 -3.62
C PHE A 300 -7.33 10.24 -4.75
N SER A 301 -8.01 11.40 -4.68
CA SER A 301 -7.84 12.48 -5.65
C SER A 301 -6.38 12.93 -5.74
N LEU A 302 -5.69 12.98 -4.59
CA LEU A 302 -4.29 13.35 -4.52
C LEU A 302 -3.37 12.28 -5.11
N LYS A 303 -3.65 10.99 -4.84
CA LYS A 303 -2.90 9.86 -5.42
C LYS A 303 -2.88 9.92 -6.94
N LEU A 304 -4.00 10.28 -7.56
CA LEU A 304 -4.10 10.41 -9.01
C LEU A 304 -3.31 11.59 -9.58
N ARG A 305 -3.16 12.68 -8.84
CA ARG A 305 -2.30 13.81 -9.22
C ARG A 305 -0.81 13.48 -9.08
N LEU A 306 -0.49 12.67 -8.08
CA LEU A 306 0.88 12.30 -7.75
C LEU A 306 1.45 11.26 -8.73
N ALA A 307 0.63 10.30 -9.15
CA ALA A 307 1.09 9.17 -9.97
C ALA A 307 1.80 9.58 -11.28
N PRO A 308 1.30 10.53 -12.10
CA PRO A 308 1.99 10.97 -13.32
C PRO A 308 3.36 11.59 -13.02
N VAL A 309 3.47 12.39 -11.96
CA VAL A 309 4.72 13.06 -11.58
C VAL A 309 5.82 12.08 -11.19
N LEU A 310 5.45 11.00 -10.49
CA LEU A 310 6.41 9.97 -10.07
C LEU A 310 6.73 8.96 -11.18
N ARG A 311 5.80 8.76 -12.12
CA ARG A 311 5.99 7.88 -13.28
C ARG A 311 7.00 8.46 -14.25
N ASP A 312 6.79 9.72 -14.67
CA ASP A 312 7.57 10.37 -15.71
C ASP A 312 8.14 11.72 -15.22
N PRO A 313 9.09 11.70 -14.26
CA PRO A 313 9.54 12.91 -13.54
C PRO A 313 10.22 13.97 -14.41
N TYR A 314 10.73 13.60 -15.59
CA TYR A 314 11.45 14.50 -16.48
C TYR A 314 10.74 14.76 -17.81
N GLU A 315 9.59 14.11 -18.06
CA GLU A 315 8.80 14.38 -19.26
C GLU A 315 7.89 15.59 -19.03
N ASP A 316 7.81 16.45 -20.04
CA ASP A 316 6.81 17.51 -20.14
C ASP A 316 5.44 16.83 -20.17
N LEU A 317 4.80 16.71 -19.00
CA LEU A 317 3.35 16.56 -18.91
C LEU A 317 2.79 17.82 -19.56
N GLY A 318 2.65 17.79 -20.89
CA GLY A 318 2.32 18.97 -21.68
C GLY A 318 1.10 19.67 -21.07
N ALA A 319 0.98 20.98 -21.25
CA ALA A 319 -0.13 21.75 -20.68
C ALA A 319 -1.52 21.15 -21.01
N GLU A 320 -1.64 20.41 -22.12
CA GLU A 320 -2.82 19.62 -22.48
C GLU A 320 -3.04 18.37 -21.60
N GLU A 321 -2.00 17.65 -21.21
CA GLU A 321 -2.08 16.46 -20.36
C GLU A 321 -2.28 16.83 -18.89
N ALA A 322 -1.56 17.84 -18.38
CA ALA A 322 -1.83 18.41 -17.06
C ALA A 322 -3.24 19.02 -16.99
N GLY A 323 -3.67 19.69 -18.07
CA GLY A 323 -5.03 20.21 -18.24
C GLY A 323 -6.08 19.09 -18.25
N LYS A 324 -5.86 18.02 -19.01
CA LYS A 324 -6.73 16.82 -19.07
C LYS A 324 -6.80 16.10 -17.75
N ILE A 325 -5.67 15.86 -17.08
CA ILE A 325 -5.64 15.23 -15.75
C ILE A 325 -6.44 16.09 -14.76
N ALA A 326 -6.28 17.41 -14.78
CA ALA A 326 -7.08 18.31 -13.94
C ALA A 326 -8.59 18.26 -14.31
N THR A 327 -8.94 18.21 -15.59
CA THR A 327 -10.34 18.10 -16.04
C THR A 327 -10.95 16.74 -15.72
N ASP A 328 -10.18 15.65 -15.83
CA ASP A 328 -10.60 14.30 -15.49
C ASP A 328 -10.77 14.17 -13.97
N ILE A 329 -9.90 14.80 -13.18
CA ILE A 329 -10.05 14.88 -11.72
C ILE A 329 -11.28 15.69 -11.32
N ASP A 330 -11.52 16.84 -11.96
CA ASP A 330 -12.71 17.66 -11.65
C ASP A 330 -14.00 16.99 -12.14
N SER A 331 -13.95 16.24 -13.25
CA SER A 331 -15.05 15.41 -13.73
C SER A 331 -15.33 14.25 -12.77
N MET A 332 -14.30 13.59 -12.24
CA MET A 332 -14.48 12.57 -11.20
C MET A 332 -14.95 13.16 -9.88
N ARG A 333 -14.48 14.35 -9.48
CA ARG A 333 -15.00 15.05 -8.29
C ARG A 333 -16.48 15.40 -8.47
N ALA A 334 -16.89 15.78 -9.68
CA ALA A 334 -18.29 16.01 -10.01
C ALA A 334 -19.09 14.70 -9.95
N LEU A 335 -18.60 13.59 -10.52
CA LEU A 335 -19.24 12.28 -10.45
C LEU A 335 -19.34 11.73 -9.02
N LEU A 336 -18.31 11.93 -8.19
CA LEU A 336 -18.30 11.56 -6.77
C LEU A 336 -19.23 12.46 -5.93
N ARG A 337 -19.47 13.71 -6.34
CA ARG A 337 -20.47 14.59 -5.71
C ARG A 337 -21.90 14.21 -6.14
N GLU A 338 -22.09 13.85 -7.41
CA GLU A 338 -23.38 13.40 -7.94
C GLU A 338 -23.81 12.04 -7.36
N SER A 339 -22.87 11.11 -7.12
CA SER A 339 -23.18 9.83 -6.46
C SER A 339 -23.67 10.02 -5.02
N VAL A 340 -23.12 11.00 -4.29
CA VAL A 340 -23.58 11.38 -2.94
C VAL A 340 -24.96 12.04 -2.99
N ALA A 341 -25.21 12.91 -3.97
CA ALA A 341 -26.53 13.51 -4.16
C ALA A 341 -27.59 12.46 -4.55
N GLY A 342 -27.20 11.43 -5.29
CA GLY A 342 -28.04 10.31 -5.72
C GLY A 342 -28.42 9.30 -4.62
N ASP A 343 -27.84 9.39 -3.43
CA ASP A 343 -28.30 8.67 -2.24
C ASP A 343 -29.38 9.42 -1.46
N VAL A 344 -29.69 10.67 -1.84
CA VAL A 344 -30.83 11.44 -1.34
C VAL A 344 -31.90 11.57 -2.45
N ALA A 345 -32.76 10.55 -2.51
CA ALA A 345 -34.11 10.59 -3.10
C ALA A 345 -34.27 11.07 -4.56
N LEU A 346 -34.21 10.15 -5.53
CA LEU A 346 -34.98 10.26 -6.79
C LEU A 346 -35.48 8.86 -7.22
N PRO A 347 -36.79 8.65 -7.50
CA PRO A 347 -37.34 7.32 -7.78
C PRO A 347 -37.00 6.71 -9.15
N ASP A 348 -36.40 7.47 -10.08
CA ASP A 348 -36.26 7.07 -11.50
C ASP A 348 -34.87 7.35 -12.11
N ALA A 349 -33.78 7.23 -11.35
CA ALA A 349 -32.43 7.36 -11.92
C ALA A 349 -32.00 6.08 -12.68
N PRO A 350 -31.43 6.19 -13.90
CA PRO A 350 -30.90 5.04 -14.64
C PRO A 350 -29.80 4.35 -13.82
N LYS A 351 -29.74 3.02 -13.92
CA LYS A 351 -28.89 2.09 -13.13
C LYS A 351 -27.64 2.76 -12.55
N LYS A 352 -27.64 2.93 -11.22
CA LYS A 352 -26.49 3.35 -10.41
C LYS A 352 -25.24 2.57 -10.85
N VAL A 353 -24.38 3.21 -11.63
CA VAL A 353 -23.00 2.77 -11.80
C VAL A 353 -22.39 2.84 -10.41
N SER A 354 -21.96 1.69 -9.89
CA SER A 354 -21.38 1.66 -8.55
C SER A 354 -20.11 2.50 -8.53
N GLU A 355 -19.83 3.19 -7.42
CA GLU A 355 -18.60 3.97 -7.24
C GLU A 355 -17.35 3.11 -7.56
N GLU A 356 -17.44 1.81 -7.29
CA GLU A 356 -16.46 0.77 -7.62
C GLU A 356 -16.19 0.63 -9.14
N GLU A 357 -17.21 0.76 -9.99
CA GLU A 357 -17.06 0.73 -11.46
C GLU A 357 -16.34 1.98 -11.99
N LEU A 358 -16.56 3.14 -11.36
CA LEU A 358 -15.85 4.37 -11.68
C LEU A 358 -14.37 4.30 -11.25
N TYR A 359 -14.09 3.78 -10.06
CA TYR A 359 -12.72 3.54 -9.58
C TYR A 359 -11.97 2.52 -10.46
N LEU A 360 -12.65 1.44 -10.86
CA LEU A 360 -12.08 0.41 -11.75
C LEU A 360 -11.85 0.92 -13.17
N GLY A 361 -12.70 1.82 -13.67
CA GLY A 361 -12.50 2.49 -14.96
C GLY A 361 -11.22 3.32 -14.99
N ALA A 362 -11.03 4.19 -13.99
CA ALA A 362 -9.86 5.06 -13.89
C ALA A 362 -8.54 4.28 -13.74
N LEU A 363 -8.54 3.21 -12.93
CA LEU A 363 -7.37 2.33 -12.77
C LEU A 363 -7.05 1.52 -14.03
N LYS A 364 -8.06 1.15 -14.83
CA LYS A 364 -7.85 0.47 -16.12
C LYS A 364 -7.24 1.40 -17.17
N ASP A 365 -7.67 2.66 -17.22
CA ASP A 365 -7.18 3.65 -18.18
C ASP A 365 -5.73 4.11 -17.89
N MET A 366 -5.33 4.14 -16.62
CA MET A 366 -3.93 4.41 -16.25
C MET A 366 -2.98 3.27 -16.59
N ARG A 367 -3.48 2.03 -16.60
CA ARG A 367 -2.71 0.80 -16.87
C ARG A 367 -2.47 0.59 -18.36
N THR A 368 -3.42 0.94 -19.21
CA THR A 368 -3.31 0.77 -20.68
C THR A 368 -2.35 1.77 -21.32
N ARG A 369 -1.96 2.85 -20.63
CA ARG A 369 -1.06 3.90 -21.16
C ARG A 369 0.44 3.72 -20.89
N GLY A 370 0.91 2.63 -20.29
CA GLY A 370 2.32 2.32 -20.49
C GLY A 370 2.79 1.01 -19.90
N ASP A 371 3.18 0.16 -20.83
CA ASP A 371 4.07 -0.96 -20.63
C ASP A 371 5.49 -0.52 -20.99
N THR A 372 6.42 -0.61 -20.04
CA THR A 372 7.81 -1.09 -20.23
C THR A 372 8.50 -1.39 -18.89
N VAL A 373 8.84 -2.67 -18.67
CA VAL A 373 10.09 -3.20 -18.04
C VAL A 373 10.24 -3.06 -16.48
N THR A 374 9.86 -4.11 -15.71
CA THR A 374 10.69 -5.10 -14.91
C THR A 374 11.26 -4.60 -13.55
N GLU A 375 11.48 -5.33 -12.43
CA GLU A 375 11.51 -6.76 -12.03
C GLU A 375 11.75 -6.89 -10.48
N TYR A 376 11.55 -8.11 -9.91
CA TYR A 376 12.01 -8.69 -8.60
C TYR A 376 11.19 -8.43 -7.29
N VAL A 377 10.85 -9.36 -6.36
CA VAL A 377 11.23 -10.75 -5.96
C VAL A 377 10.01 -11.51 -5.31
N VAL A 378 9.73 -12.76 -5.76
CA VAL A 378 9.47 -14.08 -5.07
C VAL A 378 8.95 -14.10 -3.59
N ALA A 379 8.09 -14.99 -3.05
CA ALA A 379 7.15 -16.04 -3.52
C ALA A 379 6.30 -16.62 -2.35
N LYS A 380 5.19 -17.27 -2.74
CA LYS A 380 4.49 -18.46 -2.15
C LYS A 380 4.14 -18.51 -0.64
N GLN A 381 2.83 -18.66 -0.38
CA GLN A 381 2.27 -19.87 0.23
C GLN A 381 0.72 -19.97 0.06
N ARG A 382 0.24 -21.20 -0.15
CA ARG A 382 -1.16 -21.68 -0.11
C ARG A 382 -1.08 -23.11 0.47
N PRO A 383 -2.19 -23.78 0.77
CA PRO A 383 -3.39 -23.37 1.49
C PRO A 383 -3.71 -24.43 2.57
N ASN A 384 -4.59 -24.12 3.54
CA ASN A 384 -5.61 -25.05 4.09
C ASN A 384 -6.03 -24.59 5.50
N GLN A 385 -6.96 -23.64 5.56
CA GLN A 385 -7.93 -23.51 6.67
C GLN A 385 -9.06 -22.48 6.42
N LEU A 386 -9.30 -22.09 5.16
CA LEU A 386 -10.36 -21.11 4.80
C LEU A 386 -11.65 -21.74 4.27
N ALA A 387 -11.91 -23.02 4.53
CA ALA A 387 -13.06 -23.71 3.93
C ALA A 387 -14.41 -23.44 4.62
N ARG A 388 -14.44 -22.90 5.85
CA ARG A 388 -15.70 -22.62 6.58
C ARG A 388 -16.08 -21.14 6.71
N GLN A 389 -15.15 -20.19 6.58
CA GLN A 389 -15.47 -18.75 6.52
C GLN A 389 -15.90 -18.27 5.11
N ARG A 390 -15.60 -19.04 4.07
CA ARG A 390 -15.81 -18.71 2.65
C ARG A 390 -17.24 -18.89 2.09
N ARG A 391 -18.31 -18.97 2.89
CA ARG A 391 -19.68 -18.96 2.33
C ARG A 391 -20.46 -17.66 2.56
N ARG A 392 -20.03 -16.80 3.48
CA ARG A 392 -20.65 -15.47 3.67
C ARG A 392 -19.76 -14.29 3.24
N MET A 393 -18.45 -14.49 3.10
CA MET A 393 -17.52 -13.50 2.52
C MET A 393 -17.26 -13.65 1.01
N LYS A 394 -17.94 -14.58 0.33
CA LYS A 394 -17.60 -15.01 -1.05
C LYS A 394 -18.35 -14.29 -2.18
N ILE A 395 -18.98 -13.15 -1.92
CA ILE A 395 -19.52 -12.29 -2.98
C ILE A 395 -18.79 -10.95 -2.99
N LEU A 396 -18.54 -10.33 -1.82
CA LEU A 396 -17.74 -9.09 -1.75
C LEU A 396 -16.22 -9.32 -1.69
N GLY A 397 -15.72 -10.33 -0.98
CA GLY A 397 -14.27 -10.56 -0.86
C GLY A 397 -13.63 -11.26 -2.07
N SER A 398 -14.44 -11.80 -2.99
CA SER A 398 -13.94 -12.56 -4.14
C SER A 398 -13.72 -11.72 -5.40
N VAL A 399 -14.21 -10.48 -5.50
CA VAL A 399 -13.92 -9.63 -6.68
C VAL A 399 -12.59 -8.89 -6.48
N ALA A 400 -12.40 -8.24 -5.35
CA ALA A 400 -11.12 -7.60 -4.99
C ALA A 400 -9.98 -8.60 -4.77
N GLY A 401 -10.26 -9.72 -4.09
CA GLY A 401 -9.28 -10.78 -3.84
C GLY A 401 -8.92 -11.60 -5.08
N VAL A 402 -9.84 -11.79 -6.04
CA VAL A 402 -9.50 -12.48 -7.30
C VAL A 402 -8.68 -11.57 -8.21
N LEU A 403 -8.92 -10.25 -8.27
CA LEU A 403 -8.10 -9.32 -9.05
C LEU A 403 -6.67 -9.17 -8.48
N PHE A 404 -6.52 -9.16 -7.16
CA PHE A 404 -5.21 -9.06 -6.51
C PHE A 404 -4.45 -10.40 -6.48
N VAL A 405 -5.15 -11.54 -6.40
CA VAL A 405 -4.51 -12.86 -6.43
C VAL A 405 -4.29 -13.34 -7.87
N THR A 406 -5.10 -12.95 -8.87
CA THR A 406 -4.82 -13.25 -10.28
C THR A 406 -3.73 -12.38 -10.87
N SER A 407 -3.53 -11.14 -10.44
CA SER A 407 -2.33 -10.37 -10.82
C SER A 407 -1.03 -11.05 -10.35
N ILE A 408 -1.06 -11.69 -9.17
CA ILE A 408 0.08 -12.46 -8.63
C ILE A 408 0.17 -13.87 -9.23
N PHE A 409 -0.95 -14.56 -9.47
CA PHE A 409 -0.96 -15.92 -10.04
C PHE A 409 -0.67 -15.95 -11.54
N ILE A 410 -1.12 -14.95 -12.30
CA ILE A 410 -0.89 -14.86 -13.75
C ILE A 410 0.59 -14.51 -13.99
N ASN A 411 1.20 -13.65 -13.17
CA ASN A 411 2.64 -13.41 -13.25
C ASN A 411 3.47 -14.67 -12.91
N PHE A 412 3.04 -15.49 -11.95
CA PHE A 412 3.78 -16.68 -11.53
C PHE A 412 3.64 -17.90 -12.48
N PHE A 413 2.50 -18.03 -13.19
CA PHE A 413 2.28 -19.16 -14.10
C PHE A 413 2.59 -18.86 -15.57
N VAL A 414 2.58 -17.58 -15.99
CA VAL A 414 2.89 -17.21 -17.38
C VAL A 414 4.40 -17.07 -17.62
N LEU A 415 5.19 -16.67 -16.62
CA LEU A 415 6.64 -16.41 -16.80
C LEU A 415 7.57 -17.49 -16.20
N GLY A 416 7.01 -18.62 -15.77
CA GLY A 416 7.71 -19.64 -14.99
C GLY A 416 7.98 -20.98 -15.70
N ALA A 417 8.26 -21.00 -17.01
CA ALA A 417 8.93 -22.12 -17.66
C ALA A 417 9.46 -21.68 -19.04
N GLY A 418 10.78 -21.66 -19.21
CA GLY A 418 11.46 -21.23 -20.43
C GLY A 418 10.98 -21.99 -21.69
N ARG A 419 9.98 -21.43 -22.36
CA ARG A 419 9.64 -21.71 -23.75
C ARG A 419 9.45 -20.38 -24.44
N SER A 420 10.27 -20.14 -25.45
CA SER A 420 10.16 -19.05 -26.40
C SER A 420 8.70 -18.86 -26.82
N ASP A 421 8.22 -17.63 -26.79
CA ASP A 421 6.89 -17.30 -27.30
C ASP A 421 6.77 -17.77 -28.77
N PRO A 422 5.65 -18.40 -29.15
CA PRO A 422 5.44 -18.85 -30.53
C PRO A 422 5.39 -17.65 -31.49
N GLU A 423 6.19 -17.69 -32.56
CA GLU A 423 6.14 -16.63 -33.58
C GLU A 423 4.75 -16.59 -34.25
N PRO A 424 4.14 -15.39 -34.39
CA PRO A 424 2.84 -15.27 -35.04
C PRO A 424 2.91 -15.73 -36.50
N PRO A 425 1.96 -16.57 -36.98
CA PRO A 425 1.84 -16.89 -38.39
C PRO A 425 1.68 -15.61 -39.22
N SER A 426 2.23 -15.59 -40.43
CA SER A 426 2.06 -14.45 -41.32
C SER A 426 0.57 -14.26 -41.68
N ILE A 427 0.12 -13.01 -41.83
CA ILE A 427 -1.28 -12.69 -42.17
C ILE A 427 -1.69 -13.40 -43.47
N LEU A 428 -0.77 -13.60 -44.41
CA LEU A 428 -0.97 -14.35 -45.65
C LEU A 428 -1.23 -15.86 -45.45
N GLU A 429 -0.69 -16.46 -44.39
CA GLU A 429 -0.95 -17.87 -44.05
C GLU A 429 -2.33 -18.08 -43.40
N LEU A 430 -2.81 -17.06 -42.70
CA LEU A 430 -4.09 -17.04 -42.00
C LEU A 430 -5.24 -16.59 -42.91
N SER A 431 -4.96 -15.72 -43.90
CA SER A 431 -5.93 -15.27 -44.91
C SER A 431 -6.54 -16.41 -45.72
N ALA A 432 -5.82 -17.54 -45.83
CA ALA A 432 -6.30 -18.77 -46.44
C ALA A 432 -7.41 -19.49 -45.65
N ALA A 433 -7.61 -19.17 -44.37
CA ALA A 433 -8.66 -19.74 -43.51
C ALA A 433 -9.78 -18.73 -43.22
N CYS A 434 -9.44 -17.46 -43.03
CA CYS A 434 -10.40 -16.36 -42.86
C CYS A 434 -9.74 -15.05 -43.26
N ASN A 435 -10.50 -14.04 -43.70
CA ASN A 435 -9.93 -12.74 -44.08
C ASN A 435 -9.47 -11.97 -42.83
N VAL A 436 -8.27 -12.29 -42.34
CA VAL A 436 -7.68 -11.71 -41.13
C VAL A 436 -7.00 -10.40 -41.47
N THR A 437 -7.41 -9.31 -40.83
CA THR A 437 -6.87 -7.95 -41.04
C THR A 437 -5.73 -7.61 -40.08
N ARG A 438 -5.78 -8.14 -38.85
CA ARG A 438 -4.78 -7.87 -37.80
C ARG A 438 -4.62 -9.08 -36.90
N VAL A 439 -3.38 -9.33 -36.45
CA VAL A 439 -3.04 -10.41 -35.51
C VAL A 439 -2.24 -9.85 -34.36
N GLU A 440 -2.63 -10.21 -33.14
CA GLU A 440 -1.92 -9.90 -31.91
C GLU A 440 -1.71 -11.18 -31.10
N THR A 441 -0.68 -11.20 -30.27
CA THR A 441 -0.31 -12.39 -29.49
C THR A 441 -0.07 -12.04 -28.04
N ALA A 442 -0.58 -12.87 -27.14
CA ALA A 442 -0.26 -12.82 -25.70
C ALA A 442 0.11 -14.22 -25.22
N GLY A 443 1.41 -14.51 -25.19
CA GLY A 443 1.96 -15.83 -24.88
C GLY A 443 1.38 -16.92 -25.80
N PRO A 444 0.76 -17.99 -25.28
CA PRO A 444 0.19 -19.07 -26.11
C PRO A 444 -1.15 -18.71 -26.75
N MET A 445 -1.65 -17.48 -26.61
CA MET A 445 -2.93 -17.03 -27.18
C MET A 445 -2.70 -16.11 -28.38
N MET A 446 -3.50 -16.31 -29.43
CA MET A 446 -3.54 -15.45 -30.60
C MET A 446 -4.91 -14.76 -30.70
N PHE A 447 -4.90 -13.45 -30.95
CA PHE A 447 -6.07 -12.65 -31.24
C PHE A 447 -6.02 -12.26 -32.71
N ALA A 448 -7.10 -12.50 -33.45
CA ALA A 448 -7.18 -12.15 -34.86
C ALA A 448 -8.45 -11.36 -35.15
N HIS A 449 -8.30 -10.25 -35.85
CA HIS A 449 -9.40 -9.43 -36.34
C HIS A 449 -9.80 -9.89 -37.73
N VAL A 450 -11.11 -10.05 -37.94
CA VAL A 450 -11.68 -10.53 -39.20
C VAL A 450 -12.84 -9.66 -39.62
N ASP A 451 -12.89 -9.36 -40.91
CA ASP A 451 -14.01 -8.67 -41.54
C ASP A 451 -15.04 -9.69 -42.04
N ASP A 452 -16.30 -9.27 -42.21
CA ASP A 452 -17.40 -10.07 -42.79
C ASP A 452 -17.75 -11.37 -42.02
N TRP A 453 -17.31 -11.52 -40.77
CA TRP A 453 -17.59 -12.74 -39.97
C TRP A 453 -19.08 -12.97 -39.73
N ALA A 454 -19.85 -11.88 -39.59
CA ALA A 454 -21.29 -11.91 -39.38
C ALA A 454 -22.08 -12.37 -40.62
N ASP A 455 -21.48 -12.36 -41.81
CA ASP A 455 -22.15 -12.75 -43.06
C ASP A 455 -21.98 -14.24 -43.39
N LEU A 456 -21.11 -14.93 -42.66
CA LEU A 456 -20.87 -16.36 -42.83
C LEU A 456 -21.97 -17.20 -42.15
N SER A 457 -22.30 -18.34 -42.74
CA SER A 457 -23.19 -19.32 -42.10
C SER A 457 -22.54 -19.95 -40.86
N GLU A 458 -23.34 -20.47 -39.92
CA GLU A 458 -22.83 -21.07 -38.68
C GLU A 458 -21.86 -22.25 -38.93
N GLU A 459 -22.17 -23.08 -39.94
CA GLU A 459 -21.32 -24.19 -40.38
C GLU A 459 -19.98 -23.69 -40.95
N GLU A 460 -20.00 -22.62 -41.75
CA GLU A 460 -18.79 -21.99 -42.27
C GLU A 460 -17.96 -21.34 -41.17
N ARG A 461 -18.60 -20.66 -40.20
CA ARG A 461 -17.91 -20.07 -39.05
C ARG A 461 -17.18 -21.14 -38.26
N GLN A 462 -17.85 -22.25 -37.93
CA GLN A 462 -17.26 -23.38 -37.19
C GLN A 462 -16.11 -24.05 -37.96
N SER A 463 -16.24 -24.19 -39.28
CA SER A 463 -15.18 -24.71 -40.15
C SER A 463 -13.94 -23.79 -40.14
N ARG A 464 -14.15 -22.49 -40.36
CA ARG A 464 -13.06 -21.50 -40.47
C ARG A 464 -12.31 -21.29 -39.15
N ILE A 465 -13.03 -21.16 -38.03
CA ILE A 465 -12.39 -21.04 -36.71
C ILE A 465 -11.61 -22.32 -36.34
N THR A 466 -12.08 -23.49 -36.78
CA THR A 466 -11.39 -24.76 -36.57
C THR A 466 -10.12 -24.85 -37.40
N ASP A 467 -10.16 -24.42 -38.66
CA ASP A 467 -9.00 -24.41 -39.54
C ASP A 467 -7.97 -23.36 -39.13
N LEU A 468 -8.42 -22.19 -38.66
CA LEU A 468 -7.56 -21.18 -38.05
C LEU A 468 -6.89 -21.72 -36.78
N GLY A 469 -7.66 -22.40 -35.93
CA GLY A 469 -7.16 -23.08 -34.75
C GLY A 469 -6.09 -24.14 -35.05
N LYS A 470 -6.31 -24.98 -36.08
CA LYS A 470 -5.33 -25.97 -36.51
C LYS A 470 -4.03 -25.34 -37.03
N ARG A 471 -4.12 -24.24 -37.78
CA ARG A 471 -2.96 -23.56 -38.37
C ARG A 471 -2.12 -22.87 -37.30
N THR A 472 -2.76 -22.15 -36.41
CA THR A 472 -2.09 -21.46 -35.29
C THR A 472 -1.51 -22.44 -34.29
N HIS A 473 -2.16 -23.58 -34.08
CA HIS A 473 -1.62 -24.63 -33.22
C HIS A 473 -0.28 -25.20 -33.73
N LYS A 474 -0.10 -25.30 -35.05
CA LYS A 474 1.20 -25.73 -35.62
C LYS A 474 2.35 -24.79 -35.24
N ASN A 475 2.05 -23.52 -35.00
CA ASN A 475 3.04 -22.52 -34.63
C ASN A 475 3.22 -22.40 -33.11
N GLY A 476 2.55 -23.24 -32.32
CA GLY A 476 2.73 -23.30 -30.86
C GLY A 476 1.62 -22.63 -30.04
N PHE A 477 0.63 -22.02 -30.69
CA PHE A 477 -0.52 -21.42 -30.00
C PHE A 477 -1.47 -22.50 -29.43
N GLN A 478 -2.06 -22.19 -28.27
CA GLN A 478 -3.01 -23.05 -27.57
C GLN A 478 -4.45 -22.56 -27.72
N SER A 479 -4.65 -21.28 -28.04
CA SER A 479 -5.97 -20.71 -28.28
C SER A 479 -5.95 -19.59 -29.31
N VAL A 480 -7.09 -19.43 -29.99
CA VAL A 480 -7.36 -18.32 -30.90
C VAL A 480 -8.67 -17.66 -30.50
N ILE A 481 -8.70 -16.33 -30.44
CA ILE A 481 -9.93 -15.55 -30.30
C ILE A 481 -10.06 -14.67 -31.53
N LEU A 482 -11.23 -14.73 -32.16
CA LEU A 482 -11.59 -13.90 -33.29
C LEU A 482 -12.38 -12.69 -32.81
N PHE A 483 -11.99 -11.52 -33.27
CA PHE A 483 -12.74 -10.27 -33.12
C PHE A 483 -13.35 -9.88 -34.47
N ASN A 484 -14.58 -9.40 -34.45
CA ASN A 484 -15.23 -8.83 -35.63
C ASN A 484 -14.68 -7.42 -35.94
N GLU A 485 -15.18 -6.83 -37.02
CA GLU A 485 -14.88 -5.45 -37.45
C GLU A 485 -15.21 -4.37 -36.40
N PHE A 486 -16.10 -4.67 -35.44
CA PHE A 486 -16.46 -3.77 -34.34
C PHE A 486 -15.58 -3.96 -33.09
N GLY A 487 -14.63 -4.90 -33.11
CA GLY A 487 -13.78 -5.22 -31.98
C GLY A 487 -14.45 -6.09 -30.91
N GLU A 488 -15.59 -6.70 -31.21
CA GLU A 488 -16.29 -7.62 -30.32
C GLU A 488 -15.85 -9.08 -30.56
N PRO A 489 -15.74 -9.90 -29.50
CA PRO A 489 -15.30 -11.28 -29.62
C PRO A 489 -16.37 -12.12 -30.33
N ALA A 490 -16.04 -12.61 -31.51
CA ALA A 490 -16.98 -13.25 -32.43
C ALA A 490 -16.90 -14.79 -32.39
N ALA A 491 -15.73 -15.36 -32.10
CA ALA A 491 -15.55 -16.80 -31.94
C ALA A 491 -14.26 -17.11 -31.18
N ALA A 492 -14.18 -18.30 -30.58
CA ALA A 492 -12.96 -18.80 -29.97
C ALA A 492 -12.66 -20.24 -30.37
N TRP A 493 -11.37 -20.57 -30.40
CA TRP A 493 -10.87 -21.92 -30.55
C TRP A 493 -9.86 -22.21 -29.45
N GLN A 494 -9.98 -23.38 -28.81
CA GLN A 494 -9.02 -23.83 -27.80
C GLN A 494 -8.58 -25.26 -28.07
N ARG A 495 -7.28 -25.53 -27.88
CA ARG A 495 -6.71 -26.87 -27.99
C ARG A 495 -7.39 -27.81 -26.99
N GLY A 496 -7.95 -28.91 -27.48
CA GLY A 496 -8.66 -29.91 -26.68
C GLY A 496 -10.15 -29.62 -26.44
N ARG A 497 -10.63 -28.38 -26.67
CA ARG A 497 -12.05 -28.01 -26.56
C ARG A 497 -12.72 -27.76 -27.92
N GLY A 498 -11.95 -27.40 -28.94
CA GLY A 498 -12.46 -27.11 -30.28
C GLY A 498 -13.07 -25.71 -30.40
N PRO A 499 -13.91 -25.46 -31.43
CA PRO A 499 -14.58 -24.17 -31.63
C PRO A 499 -15.66 -23.95 -30.57
N GLY A 500 -15.78 -22.72 -30.07
CA GLY A 500 -16.83 -22.30 -29.15
C GLY A 500 -17.26 -20.86 -29.39
N ALA A 501 -18.52 -20.55 -29.08
CA ALA A 501 -18.99 -19.18 -29.01
C ALA A 501 -18.36 -18.49 -27.79
N VAL A 502 -17.96 -17.23 -27.94
CA VAL A 502 -17.57 -16.41 -26.78
C VAL A 502 -18.87 -15.96 -26.13
N VAL A 503 -19.21 -16.53 -24.99
CA VAL A 503 -20.34 -16.08 -24.19
C VAL A 503 -19.95 -14.72 -23.61
N SER A 504 -20.51 -13.65 -24.16
CA SER A 504 -20.52 -12.36 -23.49
C SER A 504 -21.51 -12.44 -22.33
N GLU A 505 -20.98 -12.45 -21.10
CA GLU A 505 -21.78 -12.13 -19.90
C GLU A 505 -21.82 -10.62 -19.69
#